data_AF-A0A4S2BB66-F1
#
_entry.id   AF-A0A4S2BB66-F1
#
_cell.length_a   1.000
_cell.length_b   1.000
_cell.length_c   1.000
_cell.angle_alpha   90.00
_cell.angle_beta   90.00
_cell.angle_gamma   90.00
#
_symmetry.space_group_name_H-M   'P 1'
#
loop_
_entity.id
_entity.type
_entity.pdbx_description
1 polymer ?
#
loop_
_entity_poly.entity_id
_entity_poly.type
_entity_poly.pdbx_seq_one_letter_code
_entity_poly.pdbx_strand_id
1 'polypeptide(L)'
;MIETLLVLIMLPLGVTLWRMIVARTLVDRVVALDMLTGVGVAIAALVAAMTGRREFLDVGFGLGLIGFVGTCAFAVFIMRKGKKEQ
;
A
#
# COMPACT_ATOMS: atom_id res chain seq x y z
N MET A 1 -22.65 -9.71 3.66
CA MET A 1 -21.50 -10.29 2.93
C MET A 1 -20.34 -9.31 2.85
N ILE A 2 -20.52 -8.09 2.34
CA ILE A 2 -19.43 -7.10 2.25
C ILE A 2 -18.98 -6.59 3.64
N GLU A 3 -19.91 -6.42 4.59
CA GLU A 3 -19.58 -6.08 5.99
C GLU A 3 -18.55 -7.03 6.63
N THR A 4 -18.69 -8.33 6.38
CA THR A 4 -17.75 -9.35 6.87
C THR A 4 -16.37 -9.17 6.26
N LEU A 5 -16.30 -8.73 4.99
CA LEU A 5 -15.06 -8.48 4.29
C LEU A 5 -14.36 -7.22 4.80
N LEU A 6 -15.11 -6.18 5.20
CA LEU A 6 -14.56 -5.03 5.90
C LEU A 6 -13.96 -5.40 7.26
N VAL A 7 -14.62 -6.27 8.03
CA VAL A 7 -14.03 -6.75 9.29
C VAL A 7 -12.78 -7.58 9.04
N LEU A 8 -12.81 -8.43 8.01
CA LEU A 8 -11.66 -9.26 7.63
C LEU A 8 -10.46 -8.42 7.19
N ILE A 9 -10.67 -7.26 6.55
CA ILE A 9 -9.58 -6.38 6.08
C ILE A 9 -8.81 -5.70 7.20
N MET A 10 -9.36 -5.66 8.42
CA MET A 10 -8.64 -5.15 9.59
C MET A 10 -7.42 -6.02 9.95
N LEU A 11 -7.47 -7.33 9.64
CA LEU A 11 -6.33 -8.22 9.85
C LEU A 11 -5.11 -7.85 8.98
N PRO A 12 -5.20 -7.81 7.63
CA PRO A 12 -4.07 -7.40 6.80
C PRO A 12 -3.65 -5.96 7.07
N LEU A 13 -4.58 -5.06 7.40
CA LEU A 13 -4.24 -3.69 7.82
C LEU A 13 -3.38 -3.67 9.09
N GLY A 14 -3.76 -4.43 10.12
CA GLY A 14 -2.96 -4.57 11.34
C GLY A 14 -1.59 -5.21 11.10
N VAL A 15 -1.54 -6.28 10.30
CA VAL A 15 -0.27 -6.99 9.99
C VAL A 15 0.67 -6.11 9.17
N THR A 16 0.16 -5.35 8.20
CA THR A 16 0.99 -4.44 7.38
C THR A 16 1.52 -3.27 8.20
N LEU A 17 0.70 -2.67 9.06
CA LEU A 17 1.14 -1.64 10.01
C LEU A 17 2.21 -2.18 10.97
N TRP A 18 2.00 -3.37 11.53
CA TRP A 18 2.98 -4.02 12.40
C TRP A 18 4.31 -4.25 11.67
N ARG A 19 4.26 -4.81 10.46
CA ARG A 19 5.46 -5.01 9.62
C ARG A 19 6.18 -3.70 9.32
N MET A 20 5.45 -2.62 9.04
CA MET A 20 6.03 -1.31 8.76
C MET A 20 6.84 -0.76 9.95
N ILE A 21 6.35 -0.95 11.17
CA ILE A 21 7.01 -0.49 12.40
C ILE A 21 8.22 -1.37 12.75
N VAL A 22 8.09 -2.69 12.64
CA VAL A 22 9.13 -3.66 13.04
C VAL A 22 10.24 -3.81 11.99
N ALA A 23 10.01 -3.35 10.76
CA ALA A 23 10.98 -3.45 9.67
C ALA A 23 12.32 -2.78 10.02
N ARG A 24 13.40 -3.58 9.90
CA ARG A 24 14.77 -3.16 10.23
C ARG A 24 15.45 -2.44 9.07
N THR A 25 15.21 -2.86 7.84
CA THR A 25 15.80 -2.21 6.66
C THR A 25 14.87 -1.15 6.09
N LEU A 26 15.46 -0.09 5.51
CA LEU A 26 14.71 0.92 4.77
C LEU A 26 13.92 0.31 3.60
N VAL A 27 14.47 -0.72 2.95
CA VAL A 27 13.80 -1.44 1.86
C VAL A 27 12.56 -2.15 2.36
N ASP A 28 12.65 -2.88 3.48
CA ASP A 28 11.50 -3.58 4.06
C ASP A 28 10.37 -2.61 4.45
N ARG A 29 10.72 -1.41 4.93
CA ARG A 29 9.74 -0.37 5.27
C ARG A 29 9.00 0.13 4.04
N VAL A 30 9.70 0.37 2.93
CA VAL A 30 9.08 0.83 1.68
C VAL A 30 8.18 -0.24 1.08
N VAL A 31 8.60 -1.51 1.12
CA VAL A 31 7.75 -2.63 0.69
C VAL A 31 6.53 -2.77 1.61
N ALA A 32 6.68 -2.60 2.92
CA ALA A 32 5.54 -2.61 3.84
C ALA A 32 4.57 -1.43 3.58
N LEU A 33 5.08 -0.25 3.22
CA LEU A 33 4.28 0.90 2.82
C LEU A 33 3.49 0.61 1.54
N ASP A 34 4.12 0.00 0.53
CA ASP A 34 3.46 -0.42 -0.71
C ASP A 34 2.30 -1.39 -0.43
N MET A 35 2.55 -2.41 0.40
CA MET A 35 1.50 -3.34 0.84
C MET A 35 0.37 -2.62 1.60
N LEU A 36 0.68 -1.63 2.44
CA LEU A 36 -0.31 -0.81 3.13
C LEU A 36 -1.16 0.00 2.14
N THR A 37 -0.55 0.58 1.10
CA THR A 37 -1.32 1.27 0.03
C THR A 37 -2.24 0.29 -0.68
N GLY A 38 -1.79 -0.94 -0.97
CA GLY A 38 -2.63 -2.00 -1.56
C GLY A 38 -3.83 -2.37 -0.69
N VAL A 39 -3.66 -2.44 0.64
CA VAL A 39 -4.79 -2.60 1.58
C VAL A 39 -5.74 -1.40 1.50
N GLY A 40 -5.20 -0.19 1.40
CA GLY A 40 -6.00 1.03 1.19
C GLY A 40 -6.83 0.99 -0.10
N VAL A 41 -6.25 0.50 -1.22
CA VAL A 41 -6.98 0.29 -2.48
C VAL A 41 -8.11 -0.71 -2.31
N ALA A 42 -7.85 -1.84 -1.62
CA ALA A 42 -8.88 -2.84 -1.35
C ALA A 42 -10.02 -2.28 -0.47
N ILE A 43 -9.70 -1.46 0.54
CA ILE A 43 -10.72 -0.75 1.34
C ILE A 43 -11.54 0.19 0.44
N ALA A 44 -10.89 0.99 -0.41
CA ALA A 44 -11.58 1.88 -1.32
C ALA A 44 -12.54 1.13 -2.27
N ALA A 45 -12.11 -0.01 -2.81
CA ALA A 45 -12.94 -0.88 -3.64
C ALA A 45 -14.15 -1.46 -2.89
N LEU A 46 -13.96 -1.88 -1.63
CA LEU A 46 -15.06 -2.38 -0.79
C LEU A 46 -16.07 -1.28 -0.46
N VAL A 47 -15.59 -0.08 -0.11
CA VAL A 47 -16.45 1.07 0.17
C VAL A 47 -17.21 1.51 -1.09
N ALA A 48 -16.57 1.47 -2.27
CA ALA A 48 -17.26 1.70 -3.54
C ALA A 48 -18.39 0.69 -3.76
N ALA A 49 -18.13 -0.59 -3.52
CA ALA A 49 -19.12 -1.66 -3.66
C ALA A 49 -20.27 -1.55 -2.65
N MET A 50 -20.02 -1.05 -1.44
CA MET A 50 -21.06 -0.84 -0.43
C MET A 50 -21.93 0.39 -0.68
N THR A 51 -21.30 1.50 -1.09
CA THR A 51 -21.99 2.78 -1.26
C THR A 51 -22.56 2.98 -2.67
N GLY A 52 -22.14 2.17 -3.63
CA GLY A 52 -22.48 2.33 -5.05
C GLY A 52 -21.80 3.52 -5.73
N ARG A 53 -20.90 4.20 -5.02
CA ARG A 53 -20.25 5.44 -5.46
C ARG A 53 -18.92 5.14 -6.12
N ARG A 54 -18.77 5.54 -7.38
CA ARG A 54 -17.61 5.20 -8.23
C ARG A 54 -16.39 6.05 -7.91
N GLU A 55 -16.57 7.23 -7.31
CA GLU A 55 -15.48 8.13 -6.92
C GLU A 55 -14.44 7.47 -5.98
N PHE A 56 -14.84 6.46 -5.20
CA PHE A 56 -13.91 5.68 -4.38
C PHE A 56 -12.94 4.83 -5.21
N LEU A 57 -13.35 4.39 -6.41
CA LEU A 57 -12.46 3.66 -7.32
C LEU A 57 -11.38 4.58 -7.89
N ASP A 58 -11.70 5.85 -8.18
CA ASP A 58 -10.71 6.83 -8.64
C ASP A 58 -9.66 7.09 -7.56
N VAL A 59 -10.09 7.21 -6.29
CA VAL A 59 -9.18 7.33 -5.14
C VAL A 59 -8.32 6.08 -4.98
N GLY A 60 -8.92 4.88 -5.09
CA GLY A 60 -8.18 3.63 -5.03
C GLY A 60 -7.14 3.50 -6.15
N PHE A 61 -7.50 3.90 -7.37
CA PHE A 61 -6.59 3.90 -8.51
C PHE A 61 -5.42 4.88 -8.31
N GLY A 62 -5.71 6.09 -7.85
CA GLY A 62 -4.68 7.09 -7.51
C GLY A 62 -3.73 6.59 -6.42
N LEU A 63 -4.26 5.99 -5.35
CA LEU A 63 -3.45 5.39 -4.28
C LEU A 63 -2.54 4.27 -4.80
N GLY A 64 -3.07 3.37 -5.63
CA GLY A 64 -2.29 2.27 -6.20
C GLY A 64 -1.16 2.75 -7.10
N LEU A 65 -1.42 3.75 -7.94
CA LEU A 65 -0.39 4.34 -8.80
C LEU A 65 0.71 5.05 -7.99
N ILE A 66 0.33 5.88 -7.01
CA ILE A 66 1.29 6.62 -6.19
C ILE A 66 2.13 5.66 -5.34
N GLY A 67 1.52 4.64 -4.73
CA GLY A 67 2.22 3.62 -3.95
C GLY A 67 3.27 2.90 -4.79
N PHE A 68 2.86 2.38 -5.96
CA PHE A 68 3.76 1.69 -6.88
C PHE A 68 4.90 2.59 -7.39
N VAL A 69 4.60 3.81 -7.84
CA VAL A 69 5.60 4.77 -8.32
C VAL A 69 6.59 5.13 -7.21
N GLY A 70 6.11 5.31 -5.98
CA GLY A 70 6.97 5.54 -4.81
C GLY A 70 7.97 4.41 -4.59
N THR A 71 7.51 3.16 -4.67
CA THR A 71 8.35 1.97 -4.55
C THR A 71 9.39 1.88 -5.68
N CYS A 72 8.99 2.12 -6.94
CA CYS A 72 9.92 2.17 -8.07
C CYS A 72 10.96 3.29 -7.94
N ALA A 73 10.53 4.50 -7.54
CA ALA A 73 11.43 5.64 -7.34
C ALA A 73 12.47 5.34 -6.25
N PHE A 74 12.03 4.68 -5.17
CA PHE A 74 12.90 4.27 -4.09
C PHE A 74 13.91 3.19 -4.51
N ALA A 75 13.48 2.19 -5.30
CA ALA A 75 14.37 1.19 -5.87
C ALA A 75 15.45 1.83 -6.76
N VAL A 76 15.05 2.78 -7.60
CA VAL A 76 15.98 3.56 -8.45
C VAL A 76 16.95 4.39 -7.60
N PHE A 77 16.48 5.01 -6.51
CA PHE A 77 17.34 5.75 -5.60
C PHE A 77 18.43 4.87 -4.98
N ILE A 78 18.09 3.67 -4.50
CA ILE A 78 19.05 2.72 -3.93
C ILE A 78 20.07 2.26 -4.98
N MET A 79 19.61 1.87 -6.17
CA MET A 79 20.50 1.45 -7.26
C MET A 79 21.49 2.55 -7.64
N ARG A 80 21.06 3.81 -7.68
CA ARG A 80 21.93 4.96 -7.97
C ARG A 80 22.91 5.26 -6.85
N LYS A 81 22.51 5.07 -5.58
CA LYS A 81 23.40 5.27 -4.43
C LYS A 81 24.52 4.23 -4.39
N GLY A 82 24.20 2.95 -4.64
CA GLY A 82 25.20 1.88 -4.72
C GLY A 82 26.22 2.05 -5.87
N LYS A 83 25.88 2.81 -6.91
CA LYS A 83 26.75 3.08 -8.05
C LYS A 83 27.71 4.27 -7.86
N LYS A 84 27.56 5.05 -6.78
CA LYS A 84 28.40 6.24 -6.49
C LYS A 84 29.57 5.95 -5.53
N GLU A 85 29.63 4.77 -4.94
CA GLU A 85 30.69 4.34 -4.01
C GLU A 85 31.74 3.43 -4.69
N GLN A 86 31.68 3.27 -6.02
CA GLN A 86 32.71 2.65 -6.87
C GLN A 86 33.30 3.70 -7.80
#